data_AF-A0A3D3JHF5-F1
#
_entry.id   AF-A0A3D3JHF5-F1
#
_cell.length_a   1.000
_cell.length_b   1.000
_cell.length_c   1.000
_cell.angle_alpha   90.00
_cell.angle_beta   90.00
_cell.angle_gamma   90.00
#
_symmetry.space_group_name_H-M   'P 1'
#
loop_
_entity.id
_entity.type
_entity.pdbx_description
1 polymer ?
#
loop_
_entity_poly.entity_id
_entity_poly.type
_entity_poly.pdbx_seq_one_letter_code
_entity_poly.pdbx_strand_id
1 'polypeptide(L)'
;NAAQVAFVASAMSFQWVVSYDFGPADNVFGDLDDVVGTFPANSSVIDSRILTGDTTTADFQHDVRGFAALDYLLFGGDNTALVDVLQGAEGANRRAYLNSIVRHLRTNVQRVSTAWSTYRSEFINRNGTDVGSSSSVLFNSMNMSHELAKNFKVGLPGGFRAGQVSPEPRRVEAYYSGISTDLLREHVKAIRSIWEGRNKDGQSLTGFRAWLTKVPGGDRLIVDTETQLDVVQTSLENLGSSKLADLCDQRDSRVNTLHTELQKLTRFYKSELSSLLGLSITYSSGDGD
;
A
#
# COMPACT_ATOMS: atom_id res chain seq x y z
N ASN A 1 -18.02 14.45 -7.68
CA ASN A 1 -18.82 13.21 -7.54
C ASN A 1 -18.32 12.03 -8.38
N ALA A 2 -18.54 11.95 -9.70
CA ALA A 2 -18.13 10.75 -10.47
C ALA A 2 -16.63 10.42 -10.41
N ALA A 3 -15.76 11.44 -10.52
CA ALA A 3 -14.31 11.27 -10.39
C ALA A 3 -13.89 10.78 -8.99
N GLN A 4 -14.58 11.24 -7.94
CA GLN A 4 -14.31 10.84 -6.55
C GLN A 4 -14.70 9.36 -6.32
N VAL A 5 -15.84 8.93 -6.85
CA VAL A 5 -16.24 7.50 -6.80
C VAL A 5 -15.23 6.62 -7.54
N ALA A 6 -14.81 7.05 -8.73
CA ALA A 6 -13.79 6.33 -9.51
C ALA A 6 -12.44 6.27 -8.79
N PHE A 7 -12.04 7.35 -8.10
CA PHE A 7 -10.86 7.38 -7.26
C PHE A 7 -10.94 6.32 -6.16
N VAL A 8 -12.01 6.30 -5.36
CA VAL A 8 -12.16 5.34 -4.25
C VAL A 8 -12.06 3.90 -4.78
N ALA A 9 -12.77 3.57 -5.86
CA ALA A 9 -12.72 2.23 -6.46
C ALA A 9 -11.32 1.84 -6.96
N SER A 10 -10.58 2.81 -7.52
CA SER A 10 -9.22 2.60 -8.03
C SER A 10 -8.22 2.42 -6.89
N ALA A 11 -8.29 3.25 -5.85
CA ALA A 11 -7.43 3.18 -4.67
C ALA A 11 -7.63 1.87 -3.92
N MET A 12 -8.87 1.41 -3.73
CA MET A 12 -9.18 0.10 -3.15
C MET A 12 -8.63 -1.05 -4.00
N SER A 13 -8.72 -0.95 -5.32
CA SER A 13 -8.17 -1.99 -6.21
C SER A 13 -6.65 -2.03 -6.19
N PHE A 14 -5.99 -0.88 -6.03
CA PHE A 14 -4.54 -0.79 -5.96
C PHE A 14 -3.98 -1.49 -4.71
N GLN A 15 -4.72 -1.56 -3.59
CA GLN A 15 -4.29 -2.28 -2.39
C GLN A 15 -4.02 -3.78 -2.63
N TRP A 16 -4.60 -4.38 -3.69
CA TRP A 16 -4.33 -5.76 -4.12
C TRP A 16 -3.07 -5.92 -4.99
N VAL A 17 -2.46 -4.80 -5.38
CA VAL A 17 -1.28 -4.76 -6.26
C VAL A 17 -0.01 -4.43 -5.47
N VAL A 18 -0.12 -3.73 -4.34
CA VAL A 18 1.02 -3.27 -3.51
C VAL A 18 2.01 -4.41 -3.16
N SER A 19 1.52 -5.62 -2.89
CA SER A 19 2.38 -6.78 -2.57
C SER A 19 3.04 -7.45 -3.77
N TYR A 20 2.88 -6.89 -4.98
CA TYR A 20 3.45 -7.37 -6.23
C TYR A 20 4.40 -6.33 -6.85
N ASP A 21 5.10 -5.59 -6.00
CA ASP A 21 6.04 -4.54 -6.37
C ASP A 21 7.42 -5.13 -6.64
N PHE A 22 7.52 -5.91 -7.72
CA PHE A 22 8.76 -6.51 -8.20
C PHE A 22 8.69 -6.83 -9.68
N GLY A 23 9.85 -7.02 -10.31
CA GLY A 23 9.97 -7.48 -11.68
C GLY A 23 9.43 -6.44 -12.66
N PRO A 24 8.27 -6.66 -13.33
CA PRO A 24 7.68 -5.65 -14.21
C PRO A 24 7.29 -4.34 -13.52
N ALA A 25 7.14 -4.35 -12.19
CA ALA A 25 6.85 -3.16 -11.40
C ALA A 25 7.99 -2.14 -11.48
N ASP A 26 9.24 -2.61 -11.53
CA ASP A 26 10.45 -1.81 -11.55
C ASP A 26 10.44 -0.78 -12.70
N ASN A 27 10.93 0.42 -12.39
CA ASN A 27 11.06 1.54 -13.34
C ASN A 27 12.28 2.39 -12.98
N VAL A 28 12.73 3.23 -13.92
CA VAL A 28 13.81 4.20 -13.72
C VAL A 28 13.51 5.23 -12.62
N PHE A 29 12.23 5.41 -12.29
CA PHE A 29 11.74 6.33 -11.26
C PHE A 29 11.32 5.61 -9.97
N GLY A 30 11.74 4.36 -9.74
CA GLY A 30 11.29 3.53 -8.63
C GLY A 30 10.25 2.49 -9.04
N ASP A 31 9.83 1.65 -8.10
CA ASP A 31 8.89 0.57 -8.40
C ASP A 31 7.46 1.12 -8.55
N LEU A 32 6.46 0.26 -8.78
CA LEU A 32 5.11 0.75 -9.04
C LEU A 32 4.56 1.49 -7.81
N ASP A 33 4.78 0.99 -6.59
CA ASP A 33 4.32 1.67 -5.37
C ASP A 33 5.02 3.03 -5.17
N ASP A 34 6.32 3.14 -5.46
CA ASP A 34 7.02 4.44 -5.45
C ASP A 34 6.36 5.43 -6.42
N VAL A 35 6.09 4.98 -7.64
CA VAL A 35 5.70 5.85 -8.74
C VAL A 35 4.23 6.27 -8.67
N VAL A 36 3.34 5.43 -8.13
CA VAL A 36 1.90 5.71 -8.05
C VAL A 36 1.30 5.69 -6.63
N GLY A 37 1.95 5.00 -5.70
CA GLY A 37 1.46 4.75 -4.34
C GLY A 37 2.03 5.66 -3.26
N THR A 38 3.13 6.38 -3.50
CA THR A 38 3.75 7.29 -2.51
C THR A 38 2.73 8.22 -1.83
N PHE A 39 2.74 8.23 -0.50
CA PHE A 39 1.95 9.12 0.36
C PHE A 39 2.77 9.60 1.58
N PRO A 40 2.43 10.75 2.20
CA PRO A 40 1.35 11.68 1.87
C PRO A 40 1.66 12.57 0.65
N ALA A 41 0.63 13.28 0.17
CA ALA A 41 0.80 14.28 -0.88
C ALA A 41 1.47 15.56 -0.33
N ASN A 42 2.34 16.15 -1.13
CA ASN A 42 2.93 17.46 -0.87
C ASN A 42 2.09 18.55 -1.56
N SER A 43 1.00 18.93 -0.89
CA SER A 43 0.03 19.90 -1.43
C SER A 43 0.67 21.24 -1.81
N SER A 44 1.66 21.70 -1.05
CA SER A 44 2.39 22.95 -1.33
C SER A 44 3.07 22.92 -2.69
N VAL A 45 3.80 21.83 -3.01
CA VAL A 45 4.46 21.73 -4.31
C VAL A 45 3.46 21.45 -5.43
N ILE A 46 2.40 20.67 -5.18
CA ILE A 46 1.32 20.48 -6.15
C ILE A 46 0.69 21.83 -6.52
N ASP A 47 0.36 22.67 -5.53
CA ASP A 47 -0.22 23.99 -5.78
C ASP A 47 0.77 24.91 -6.51
N SER A 48 2.06 24.85 -6.17
CA SER A 48 3.10 25.59 -6.89
C SER A 48 3.18 25.19 -8.37
N ARG A 49 3.16 23.88 -8.68
CA ARG A 49 3.14 23.37 -10.06
C ARG A 49 1.88 23.80 -10.82
N ILE A 50 0.73 23.76 -10.17
CA ILE A 50 -0.53 24.25 -10.76
C ILE A 50 -0.43 25.76 -11.06
N LEU A 51 0.11 26.56 -10.15
CA LEU A 51 0.25 28.01 -10.35
C LEU A 51 1.15 28.33 -11.55
N THR A 52 2.25 27.59 -11.73
CA THR A 52 3.19 27.79 -12.85
C THR A 52 2.79 27.07 -14.13
N GLY A 53 1.75 26.23 -14.11
CA GLY A 53 1.33 25.41 -15.24
C GLY A 53 2.24 24.22 -15.51
N ASP A 54 3.11 23.85 -14.56
CA ASP A 54 3.96 22.67 -14.65
C ASP A 54 3.11 21.41 -14.42
N THR A 55 3.15 20.46 -15.36
CA THR A 55 2.42 19.19 -15.29
C THR A 55 3.34 17.97 -15.28
N THR A 56 4.62 18.18 -14.97
CA THR A 56 5.65 17.14 -14.95
C THR A 56 5.29 16.03 -13.96
N THR A 57 5.38 14.77 -14.40
CA THR A 57 5.19 13.58 -13.57
C THR A 57 6.32 12.56 -13.70
N ALA A 58 7.32 12.85 -14.55
CA ALA A 58 8.47 11.99 -14.83
C ALA A 58 9.74 12.57 -14.20
N ASP A 59 9.75 12.64 -12.87
CA ASP A 59 10.86 13.13 -12.05
C ASP A 59 11.02 12.25 -10.79
N PHE A 60 11.96 12.55 -9.90
CA PHE A 60 12.12 11.83 -8.63
C PHE A 60 11.28 12.40 -7.48
N GLN A 61 10.38 13.35 -7.75
CA GLN A 61 9.48 13.92 -6.77
C GLN A 61 8.15 13.14 -6.77
N HIS A 62 8.06 12.11 -5.92
CA HIS A 62 6.94 11.15 -5.96
C HIS A 62 5.71 11.66 -5.21
N ASP A 63 5.90 12.49 -4.17
CA ASP A 63 4.87 13.06 -3.29
C ASP A 63 3.95 14.09 -3.98
N VAL A 64 4.15 14.37 -5.26
CA VAL A 64 3.32 15.31 -6.05
C VAL A 64 2.53 14.64 -7.17
N ARG A 65 2.55 13.30 -7.25
CA ARG A 65 1.85 12.51 -8.25
C ARG A 65 1.16 11.28 -7.66
N GLY A 66 0.64 10.41 -8.51
CA GLY A 66 0.00 9.17 -8.09
C GLY A 66 -1.32 9.36 -7.35
N PHE A 67 -1.69 8.38 -6.52
CA PHE A 67 -2.95 8.38 -5.79
C PHE A 67 -3.03 9.49 -4.74
N ALA A 68 -1.94 9.81 -4.04
CA ALA A 68 -1.95 10.85 -3.02
C ALA A 68 -2.21 12.24 -3.64
N ALA A 69 -1.58 12.57 -4.76
CA ALA A 69 -1.87 13.83 -5.46
C ALA A 69 -3.31 13.86 -5.98
N LEU A 70 -3.82 12.74 -6.52
CA LEU A 70 -5.20 12.66 -6.99
C LEU A 70 -6.21 12.83 -5.84
N ASP A 71 -5.91 12.27 -4.65
CA ASP A 71 -6.68 12.46 -3.43
C ASP A 71 -6.77 13.95 -3.07
N TYR A 72 -5.62 14.64 -3.01
CA TYR A 72 -5.58 16.08 -2.75
C TYR A 72 -6.39 16.89 -3.76
N LEU A 73 -6.21 16.62 -5.05
CA LEU A 73 -6.87 17.38 -6.12
C LEU A 73 -8.39 17.22 -6.11
N LEU A 74 -8.90 16.06 -5.65
CA LEU A 74 -10.33 15.73 -5.67
C LEU A 74 -11.04 15.96 -4.34
N PHE A 75 -10.32 15.97 -3.22
CA PHE A 75 -10.90 16.01 -1.87
C PHE A 75 -10.29 17.09 -0.96
N GLY A 76 -9.22 17.78 -1.40
CA GLY A 76 -8.50 18.76 -0.59
C GLY A 76 -9.20 20.09 -0.33
N GLY A 77 -10.42 20.29 -0.84
CA GLY A 77 -11.19 21.52 -0.68
C GLY A 77 -12.69 21.27 -0.70
N ASP A 78 -13.48 22.35 -0.56
CA ASP A 78 -14.94 22.25 -0.69
C ASP A 78 -15.34 21.82 -2.10
N ASN A 79 -16.28 20.88 -2.20
CA ASN A 79 -16.69 20.29 -3.48
C ASN A 79 -17.31 21.32 -4.43
N THR A 80 -18.08 22.28 -3.91
CA THR A 80 -18.74 23.30 -4.72
C THR A 80 -17.69 24.27 -5.26
N ALA A 81 -16.82 24.76 -4.38
CA ALA A 81 -15.69 25.61 -4.77
C ALA A 81 -14.74 24.92 -5.76
N LEU A 82 -14.49 23.62 -5.59
CA LEU A 82 -13.65 22.85 -6.50
C LEU A 82 -14.28 22.73 -7.90
N VAL A 83 -15.59 22.49 -7.98
CA VAL A 83 -16.31 22.45 -9.26
C VAL A 83 -16.27 23.81 -9.96
N ASP A 84 -16.51 24.89 -9.21
CA ASP A 84 -16.49 26.25 -9.76
C ASP A 84 -15.10 26.62 -10.30
N VAL A 85 -14.04 26.32 -9.53
CA VAL A 85 -12.65 26.48 -9.98
C VAL A 85 -12.39 25.65 -11.24
N LEU A 86 -12.80 24.37 -11.25
CA LEU A 86 -12.61 23.49 -12.40
C LEU A 86 -13.44 23.89 -13.63
N GLN A 87 -14.48 24.70 -13.52
CA GLN A 87 -15.25 25.19 -14.67
C GLN A 87 -14.75 26.56 -15.17
N GLY A 88 -14.16 27.37 -14.29
CA GLY A 88 -13.61 28.68 -14.61
C GLY A 88 -12.32 28.63 -15.46
N ALA A 89 -11.96 29.78 -16.04
CA ALA A 89 -10.70 29.96 -16.74
C ALA A 89 -9.49 29.78 -15.79
N GLU A 90 -9.64 30.18 -14.52
CA GLU A 90 -8.63 30.07 -13.47
C GLU A 90 -8.27 28.60 -13.14
N GLY A 91 -9.17 27.65 -13.39
CA GLY A 91 -8.91 26.22 -13.18
C GLY A 91 -8.18 25.53 -14.33
N ALA A 92 -7.79 26.23 -15.41
CA ALA A 92 -7.16 25.60 -16.57
C ALA A 92 -5.93 24.77 -16.21
N ASN A 93 -5.01 25.33 -15.42
CA ASN A 93 -3.81 24.62 -15.00
C ASN A 93 -4.13 23.47 -14.03
N ARG A 94 -5.10 23.65 -13.12
CA ARG A 94 -5.54 22.58 -12.21
C ARG A 94 -6.15 21.41 -12.97
N ARG A 95 -6.95 21.67 -14.01
CA ARG A 95 -7.46 20.65 -14.93
C ARG A 95 -6.33 19.95 -15.70
N ALA A 96 -5.36 20.71 -16.19
CA ALA A 96 -4.20 20.16 -16.89
C ALA A 96 -3.39 19.22 -15.98
N TYR A 97 -3.13 19.64 -14.74
CA TYR A 97 -2.44 18.86 -13.72
C TYR A 97 -3.23 17.61 -13.34
N LEU A 98 -4.53 17.73 -13.06
CA LEU A 98 -5.40 16.58 -12.78
C LEU A 98 -5.34 15.53 -13.91
N ASN A 99 -5.40 15.99 -15.17
CA ASN A 99 -5.29 15.11 -16.33
C ASN A 99 -3.90 14.46 -16.46
N SER A 100 -2.82 15.17 -16.10
CA SER A 100 -1.48 14.57 -16.11
C SER A 100 -1.35 13.50 -15.03
N ILE A 101 -1.89 13.71 -13.82
CA ILE A 101 -1.90 12.68 -12.76
C ILE A 101 -2.70 11.45 -13.17
N VAL A 102 -3.90 11.61 -13.74
CA VAL A 102 -4.71 10.48 -14.22
C VAL A 102 -3.99 9.73 -15.33
N ARG A 103 -3.35 10.43 -16.27
CA ARG A 103 -2.55 9.80 -17.33
C ARG A 103 -1.36 9.04 -16.75
N HIS A 104 -0.67 9.63 -15.77
CA HIS A 104 0.46 8.99 -15.08
C HIS A 104 0.06 7.68 -14.42
N LEU A 105 -1.03 7.67 -13.66
CA LEU A 105 -1.59 6.46 -13.05
C LEU A 105 -1.89 5.39 -14.10
N ARG A 106 -2.67 5.76 -15.13
CA ARG A 106 -3.06 4.82 -16.20
C ARG A 106 -1.85 4.26 -16.94
N THR A 107 -0.90 5.10 -17.32
CA THR A 107 0.28 4.69 -18.08
C THR A 107 1.14 3.73 -17.27
N ASN A 108 1.40 4.00 -15.99
CA ASN A 108 2.24 3.12 -15.16
C ASN A 108 1.55 1.79 -14.86
N VAL A 109 0.27 1.80 -14.48
CA VAL A 109 -0.48 0.56 -14.22
C VAL A 109 -0.60 -0.28 -15.50
N GLN A 110 -0.88 0.35 -16.65
CA GLN A 110 -0.98 -0.37 -17.93
C GLN A 110 0.37 -0.91 -18.39
N ARG A 111 1.48 -0.19 -18.16
CA ARG A 111 2.85 -0.69 -18.40
C ARG A 111 3.09 -1.98 -17.63
N VAL A 112 2.89 -1.95 -16.31
CA VAL A 112 3.13 -3.10 -15.44
C VAL A 112 2.22 -4.27 -15.82
N SER A 113 0.92 -4.02 -16.00
CA SER A 113 -0.04 -5.06 -16.41
C SER A 113 0.33 -5.71 -17.75
N THR A 114 0.75 -4.92 -18.74
CA THR A 114 1.17 -5.44 -20.05
C THR A 114 2.45 -6.25 -19.93
N ALA A 115 3.45 -5.76 -19.19
CA ALA A 115 4.72 -6.45 -19.01
C ALA A 115 4.58 -7.76 -18.22
N TRP A 116 3.64 -7.84 -17.27
CA TRP A 116 3.32 -9.10 -16.60
C TRP A 116 2.81 -10.18 -17.55
N SER A 117 2.10 -9.82 -18.63
CA SER A 117 1.59 -10.79 -19.60
C SER A 117 2.72 -11.59 -20.29
N THR A 118 3.90 -10.98 -20.48
CA THR A 118 5.08 -11.63 -21.05
C THR A 118 6.00 -12.21 -19.98
N TYR A 119 6.21 -11.49 -18.87
CA TYR A 119 7.09 -11.91 -17.77
C TYR A 119 6.57 -13.12 -16.96
N ARG A 120 5.25 -13.40 -16.99
CA ARG A 120 4.64 -14.50 -16.22
C ARG A 120 5.35 -15.84 -16.41
N SER A 121 5.74 -16.17 -17.65
CA SER A 121 6.40 -17.46 -17.94
C SER A 121 7.78 -17.56 -17.28
N GLU A 122 8.54 -16.47 -17.32
CA GLU A 122 9.83 -16.34 -16.67
C GLU A 122 9.69 -16.48 -15.15
N PHE A 123 8.75 -15.76 -14.54
CA PHE A 123 8.46 -15.88 -13.12
C PHE A 123 8.12 -17.33 -12.74
N ILE A 124 7.23 -18.02 -13.45
CA ILE A 124 6.89 -19.41 -13.12
C ILE A 124 8.10 -20.35 -13.24
N ASN A 125 8.99 -20.10 -14.20
CA ASN A 125 10.16 -20.96 -14.46
C ASN A 125 11.34 -20.71 -13.51
N ARG A 126 11.36 -19.63 -12.73
CA ARG A 126 12.36 -19.36 -11.68
C ARG A 126 12.06 -20.16 -10.40
N ASN A 127 12.03 -21.48 -10.52
CA ASN A 127 11.67 -22.42 -9.45
C ASN A 127 12.86 -22.92 -8.60
N GLY A 128 13.97 -22.17 -8.62
CA GLY A 128 15.16 -22.45 -7.81
C GLY A 128 14.99 -22.12 -6.33
N THR A 129 16.09 -22.23 -5.58
CA THR A 129 16.14 -21.96 -4.13
C THR A 129 16.97 -20.73 -3.78
N ASP A 130 17.45 -20.00 -4.79
CA ASP A 130 18.22 -18.77 -4.59
C ASP A 130 17.31 -17.57 -4.27
N VAL A 131 17.93 -16.45 -3.92
CA VAL A 131 17.23 -15.20 -3.57
C VAL A 131 16.41 -14.61 -4.73
N GLY A 132 16.74 -14.95 -5.98
CA GLY A 132 16.03 -14.54 -7.19
C GLY A 132 14.91 -15.48 -7.62
N SER A 133 14.69 -16.58 -6.89
CA SER A 133 13.59 -17.50 -7.17
C SER A 133 12.24 -16.83 -6.91
N SER A 134 11.20 -17.31 -7.59
CA SER A 134 9.87 -16.70 -7.50
C SER A 134 9.22 -16.84 -6.13
N SER A 135 9.54 -17.90 -5.40
CA SER A 135 9.13 -18.05 -4.00
C SER A 135 9.82 -17.03 -3.11
N SER A 136 11.12 -16.81 -3.27
CA SER A 136 11.90 -15.81 -2.53
C SER A 136 11.41 -14.40 -2.82
N VAL A 137 11.19 -14.05 -4.09
CA VAL A 137 10.70 -12.72 -4.49
C VAL A 137 9.30 -12.46 -3.95
N LEU A 138 8.36 -13.40 -4.09
CA LEU A 138 7.00 -13.25 -3.57
C LEU A 138 7.00 -13.14 -2.03
N PHE A 139 7.83 -13.93 -1.35
CA PHE A 139 7.97 -13.87 0.11
C PHE A 139 8.47 -12.51 0.58
N ASN A 140 9.51 -11.99 -0.07
CA ASN A 140 10.08 -10.69 0.29
C ASN A 140 9.09 -9.55 0.01
N SER A 141 8.39 -9.58 -1.13
CA SER A 141 7.39 -8.54 -1.45
C SER A 141 6.16 -8.60 -0.53
N MET A 142 5.68 -9.80 -0.16
CA MET A 142 4.61 -9.95 0.83
C MET A 142 5.05 -9.39 2.20
N ASN A 143 6.27 -9.70 2.65
CA ASN A 143 6.80 -9.19 3.91
C ASN A 143 6.99 -7.67 3.89
N MET A 144 7.56 -7.12 2.81
CA MET A 144 7.66 -5.68 2.63
C MET A 144 6.28 -5.02 2.69
N SER A 145 5.29 -5.59 2.02
CA SER A 145 3.92 -5.08 2.03
C SER A 145 3.30 -5.06 3.43
N HIS A 146 3.60 -6.06 4.27
CA HIS A 146 3.21 -6.08 5.69
C HIS A 146 3.91 -4.97 6.48
N GLU A 147 5.22 -4.80 6.29
CA GLU A 147 5.99 -3.72 6.91
C GLU A 147 5.49 -2.33 6.48
N LEU A 148 5.10 -2.14 5.21
CA LEU A 148 4.50 -0.89 4.72
C LEU A 148 3.19 -0.58 5.45
N ALA A 149 2.29 -1.56 5.57
CA ALA A 149 1.04 -1.39 6.31
C ALA A 149 1.29 -1.04 7.79
N LYS A 150 2.17 -1.79 8.45
CA LYS A 150 2.52 -1.57 9.87
C LYS A 150 3.22 -0.23 10.09
N ASN A 151 4.31 0.05 9.37
CA ASN A 151 5.21 1.17 9.67
C ASN A 151 4.73 2.50 9.07
N PHE A 152 4.14 2.49 7.87
CA PHE A 152 3.80 3.73 7.14
C PHE A 152 2.30 4.05 7.21
N LYS A 153 1.42 3.05 7.14
CA LYS A 153 -0.04 3.30 7.21
C LYS A 153 -0.55 3.46 8.64
N VAL A 154 0.08 2.80 9.63
CA VAL A 154 -0.32 2.86 11.04
C VAL A 154 0.73 3.51 11.93
N GLY A 155 1.98 3.03 11.87
CA GLY A 155 3.05 3.39 12.79
C GLY A 155 3.42 4.86 12.74
N LEU A 156 3.73 5.38 11.54
CA LEU A 156 4.09 6.78 11.34
C LEU A 156 2.95 7.74 11.73
N PRO A 157 1.70 7.57 11.28
CA PRO A 157 0.63 8.48 11.70
C PRO A 157 0.30 8.35 13.19
N GLY A 158 0.40 7.15 13.76
CA GLY A 158 0.14 6.86 15.17
C GLY A 158 1.23 7.31 16.15
N GLY A 159 2.42 7.68 15.66
CA GLY A 159 3.51 8.10 16.53
C GLY A 159 4.34 6.95 17.11
N PHE A 160 4.37 5.79 16.44
CA PHE A 160 4.97 4.56 16.98
C PHE A 160 6.37 4.24 16.42
N ARG A 161 6.93 5.10 15.56
CA ARG A 161 8.30 4.91 15.07
C ARG A 161 9.32 5.24 16.15
N ALA A 162 10.44 4.51 16.13
CA ALA A 162 11.58 4.82 17.01
C ALA A 162 12.01 6.28 16.81
N GLY A 163 12.14 7.02 17.92
CA GLY A 163 12.51 8.44 17.92
C GLY A 163 11.37 9.43 17.63
N GLN A 164 10.16 8.95 17.32
CA GLN A 164 9.00 9.83 17.10
C GLN A 164 8.44 10.32 18.45
N VAL A 165 8.24 11.64 18.59
CA VAL A 165 7.79 12.27 19.85
C VAL A 165 6.27 12.52 19.90
N SER A 166 5.61 12.49 18.75
CA SER A 166 4.18 12.75 18.62
C SER A 166 3.59 12.03 17.40
N PRO A 167 2.28 11.70 17.41
CA PRO A 167 1.56 11.28 16.21
C PRO A 167 1.71 12.29 15.07
N GLU A 168 1.60 11.80 13.84
CA GLU A 168 1.56 12.61 12.62
C GLU A 168 0.30 12.31 11.78
N PRO A 169 -0.90 12.71 12.27
CA PRO A 169 -2.18 12.26 11.71
C PRO A 169 -2.39 12.57 10.23
N ARG A 170 -1.75 13.65 9.73
CA ARG A 170 -1.83 14.05 8.31
C ARG A 170 -1.00 13.17 7.36
N ARG A 171 -0.20 12.25 7.90
CA ARG A 171 0.60 11.30 7.11
C ARG A 171 -0.12 9.98 6.82
N VAL A 172 -1.39 9.83 7.21
CA VAL A 172 -2.18 8.68 6.76
C VAL A 172 -2.32 8.68 5.24
N GLU A 173 -2.38 7.49 4.64
CA GLU A 173 -2.74 7.33 3.23
C GLU A 173 -4.16 7.89 3.00
N ALA A 174 -4.39 8.56 1.86
CA ALA A 174 -5.70 9.13 1.50
C ALA A 174 -6.32 10.05 2.59
N TYR A 175 -5.48 10.92 3.17
CA TYR A 175 -5.88 11.87 4.21
C TYR A 175 -7.09 12.73 3.81
N TYR A 176 -7.16 13.21 2.57
CA TYR A 176 -8.17 14.17 2.15
C TYR A 176 -9.54 13.51 1.93
N SER A 177 -9.60 12.35 1.27
CA SER A 177 -10.85 11.58 1.17
C SER A 177 -11.25 10.91 2.48
N GLY A 178 -10.32 10.68 3.40
CA GLY A 178 -10.58 10.11 4.72
C GLY A 178 -10.87 8.61 4.71
N ILE A 179 -10.51 7.90 3.64
CA ILE A 179 -10.75 6.45 3.45
C ILE A 179 -9.60 5.57 3.96
N SER A 180 -8.63 6.13 4.69
CA SER A 180 -7.41 5.45 5.13
C SER A 180 -7.69 4.12 5.85
N THR A 181 -8.73 4.08 6.68
CA THR A 181 -9.15 2.88 7.42
C THR A 181 -9.58 1.76 6.48
N ASP A 182 -10.30 2.10 5.41
CA ASP A 182 -10.79 1.12 4.42
C ASP A 182 -9.66 0.63 3.51
N LEU A 183 -8.75 1.51 3.10
CA LEU A 183 -7.56 1.13 2.34
C LEU A 183 -6.66 0.20 3.15
N LEU A 184 -6.44 0.48 4.44
CA LEU A 184 -5.65 -0.38 5.33
C LEU A 184 -6.27 -1.77 5.47
N ARG A 185 -7.59 -1.86 5.65
CA ARG A 185 -8.31 -3.15 5.71
C ARG A 185 -8.12 -3.95 4.44
N GLU A 186 -8.29 -3.31 3.29
CA GLU A 186 -8.16 -3.98 1.99
C GLU A 186 -6.72 -4.43 1.74
N HIS A 187 -5.73 -3.63 2.16
CA HIS A 187 -4.31 -3.97 2.04
C HIS A 187 -3.93 -5.19 2.89
N VAL A 188 -4.34 -5.21 4.17
CA VAL A 188 -4.08 -6.36 5.05
C VAL A 188 -4.79 -7.62 4.54
N LYS A 189 -6.01 -7.48 3.99
CA LYS A 189 -6.71 -8.57 3.34
C LYS A 189 -5.97 -9.11 2.11
N ALA A 190 -5.40 -8.23 1.28
CA ALA A 190 -4.59 -8.63 0.13
C ALA A 190 -3.34 -9.43 0.56
N ILE A 191 -2.63 -8.96 1.59
CA ILE A 191 -1.46 -9.66 2.17
C ILE A 191 -1.87 -11.04 2.71
N ARG A 192 -2.95 -11.11 3.51
CA ARG A 192 -3.50 -12.37 4.03
C ARG A 192 -3.84 -13.34 2.89
N SER A 193 -4.35 -12.83 1.76
CA SER A 193 -4.72 -13.66 0.61
C SER A 193 -3.50 -14.33 -0.05
N ILE A 194 -2.31 -13.71 -0.04
CA ILE A 194 -1.07 -14.35 -0.49
C ILE A 194 -0.68 -15.51 0.43
N TRP A 195 -0.78 -15.30 1.74
CA TRP A 195 -0.52 -16.35 2.73
C TRP A 195 -1.49 -17.53 2.60
N GLU A 196 -2.79 -17.26 2.49
CA GLU A 196 -3.84 -18.28 2.35
C GLU A 196 -3.78 -18.99 1.00
N GLY A 197 -3.30 -18.30 -0.03
CA GLY A 197 -3.41 -18.75 -1.41
C GLY A 197 -4.83 -18.51 -1.93
N ARG A 198 -5.24 -17.25 -2.03
CA ARG A 198 -6.51 -16.87 -2.64
C ARG A 198 -6.31 -15.68 -3.57
N ASN A 199 -7.08 -15.62 -4.65
CA ASN A 199 -7.17 -14.38 -5.43
C ASN A 199 -8.18 -13.39 -4.78
N LYS A 200 -8.30 -12.20 -5.38
CA LYS A 200 -9.21 -11.15 -4.93
C LYS A 200 -10.67 -11.59 -4.82
N ASP A 201 -11.10 -12.51 -5.69
CA ASP A 201 -12.46 -13.05 -5.73
C ASP A 201 -12.67 -14.22 -4.74
N GLY A 202 -11.64 -14.58 -3.97
CA GLY A 202 -11.68 -15.65 -2.97
C GLY A 202 -11.46 -17.06 -3.53
N GLN A 203 -11.14 -17.20 -4.82
CA GLN A 203 -10.83 -18.49 -5.44
C GLN A 203 -9.53 -19.05 -4.87
N SER A 204 -9.56 -20.33 -4.49
CA SER A 204 -8.40 -21.01 -3.94
C SER A 204 -7.28 -21.15 -4.97
N LEU A 205 -6.08 -20.79 -4.53
CA LEU A 205 -4.77 -20.95 -5.17
C LEU A 205 -3.87 -21.72 -4.20
N THR A 206 -2.56 -21.66 -4.42
CA THR A 206 -1.55 -22.17 -3.48
C THR A 206 -0.82 -20.98 -2.85
N GLY A 207 -0.91 -20.86 -1.53
CA GLY A 207 -0.19 -19.85 -0.75
C GLY A 207 0.84 -20.48 0.19
N PHE A 208 1.52 -19.65 0.97
CA PHE A 208 2.54 -20.08 1.93
C PHE A 208 1.98 -21.06 2.98
N ARG A 209 0.71 -20.90 3.37
CA ARG A 209 0.00 -21.85 4.22
C ARG A 209 0.10 -23.29 3.70
N ALA A 210 -0.10 -23.49 2.40
CA ALA A 210 -0.08 -24.82 1.79
C ALA A 210 1.34 -25.42 1.81
N TRP A 211 2.37 -24.60 1.64
CA TRP A 211 3.77 -25.04 1.69
C TRP A 211 4.20 -25.45 3.10
N LEU A 212 3.72 -24.74 4.12
CA LEU A 212 3.98 -25.09 5.52
C LEU A 212 3.48 -26.49 5.89
N THR A 213 2.40 -26.99 5.27
CA THR A 213 1.92 -28.37 5.49
C THR A 213 2.93 -29.46 5.06
N LYS A 214 4.01 -29.07 4.39
CA LYS A 214 5.03 -29.98 3.83
C LYS A 214 6.35 -29.97 4.61
N VAL A 215 6.46 -29.16 5.66
CA VAL A 215 7.70 -29.02 6.45
C VAL A 215 7.48 -29.30 7.94
N PRO A 216 8.45 -29.91 8.65
CA PRO A 216 8.37 -30.10 10.09
C PRO A 216 8.14 -28.78 10.83
N GLY A 217 7.23 -28.77 11.80
CA GLY A 217 6.87 -27.57 12.56
C GLY A 217 5.93 -26.59 11.83
N GLY A 218 5.58 -26.86 10.57
CA GLY A 218 4.67 -26.03 9.80
C GLY A 218 3.26 -25.97 10.36
N ASP A 219 2.70 -27.08 10.86
CA ASP A 219 1.36 -27.10 11.46
C ASP A 219 1.23 -26.14 12.64
N ARG A 220 2.26 -26.07 13.50
CA ARG A 220 2.31 -25.09 14.60
C ARG A 220 2.30 -23.66 14.05
N LEU A 221 3.19 -23.36 13.08
CA LEU A 221 3.26 -22.02 12.51
C LEU A 221 1.93 -21.62 11.83
N ILE A 222 1.25 -22.55 11.15
CA ILE A 222 -0.07 -22.29 10.56
C ILE A 222 -1.06 -21.85 11.65
N VAL A 223 -1.21 -22.64 12.71
CA VAL A 223 -2.15 -22.33 13.81
C VAL A 223 -1.82 -21.00 14.49
N ASP A 224 -0.55 -20.77 14.81
CA ASP A 224 -0.08 -19.54 15.46
C ASP A 224 -0.33 -18.32 14.56
N THR A 225 -0.06 -18.44 13.25
CA THR A 225 -0.25 -17.36 12.27
C THR A 225 -1.74 -17.06 12.06
N GLU A 226 -2.59 -18.08 11.90
CA GLU A 226 -4.04 -17.90 11.73
C GLU A 226 -4.65 -17.23 12.95
N THR A 227 -4.25 -17.67 14.15
CA THR A 227 -4.70 -17.06 15.41
C THR A 227 -4.33 -15.57 15.47
N GLN A 228 -3.09 -15.23 15.11
CA GLN A 228 -2.67 -13.82 15.12
C GLN A 228 -3.34 -13.00 14.00
N LEU A 229 -3.60 -13.59 12.83
CA LEU A 229 -4.33 -12.95 11.75
C LEU A 229 -5.78 -12.60 12.16
N ASP A 230 -6.45 -13.48 12.90
CA ASP A 230 -7.80 -13.22 13.39
C ASP A 230 -7.82 -12.11 14.45
N VAL A 231 -6.78 -12.01 15.27
CA VAL A 231 -6.60 -10.89 16.21
C VAL A 231 -6.34 -9.56 15.48
N VAL A 232 -5.54 -9.57 14.41
CA VAL A 232 -5.34 -8.39 13.55
C VAL A 232 -6.65 -7.98 12.87
N GLN A 233 -7.40 -8.93 12.31
CA GLN A 233 -8.70 -8.69 11.69
C GLN A 233 -9.68 -8.06 12.68
N THR A 234 -9.79 -8.62 13.88
CA THR A 234 -10.63 -8.07 14.97
C THR A 234 -10.20 -6.64 15.32
N SER A 235 -8.89 -6.37 15.38
CA SER A 235 -8.36 -5.03 15.69
C SER A 235 -8.68 -4.02 14.58
N LEU A 236 -8.62 -4.43 13.31
CA LEU A 236 -9.04 -3.61 12.16
C LEU A 236 -10.54 -3.31 12.18
N GLU A 237 -11.37 -4.28 12.53
CA GLU A 237 -12.82 -4.12 12.65
C GLU A 237 -13.17 -3.13 13.77
N ASN A 238 -12.47 -3.20 14.90
CA ASN A 238 -12.65 -2.30 16.05
C ASN A 238 -12.38 -0.81 15.74
N LEU A 239 -11.65 -0.49 14.66
CA LEU A 239 -11.51 0.90 14.19
C LEU A 239 -12.86 1.49 13.74
N GLY A 240 -13.83 0.66 13.35
CA GLY A 240 -15.15 1.10 12.89
C GLY A 240 -15.09 1.92 11.60
N SER A 241 -15.96 2.90 11.46
CA SER A 241 -15.97 3.85 10.32
C SER A 241 -15.19 5.14 10.61
N SER A 242 -14.46 5.21 11.73
CA SER A 242 -13.67 6.38 12.09
C SER A 242 -12.54 6.62 11.09
N LYS A 243 -12.25 7.89 10.80
CA LYS A 243 -11.07 8.26 10.01
C LYS A 243 -9.82 7.96 10.83
N LEU A 244 -8.87 7.25 10.24
CA LEU A 244 -7.62 6.90 10.93
C LEU A 244 -6.86 8.15 11.43
N ALA A 245 -6.87 9.24 10.66
CA ALA A 245 -6.29 10.52 11.07
C ALA A 245 -6.89 11.02 12.41
N ASP A 246 -8.21 10.99 12.57
CA ASP A 246 -8.86 11.46 13.79
C ASP A 246 -8.48 10.56 14.98
N LEU A 247 -8.41 9.24 14.77
CA LEU A 247 -7.97 8.30 15.80
C LEU A 247 -6.52 8.54 16.24
N CYS A 248 -5.62 8.81 15.28
CA CYS A 248 -4.22 9.14 15.56
C CYS A 248 -4.09 10.47 16.32
N ASP A 249 -4.83 11.50 15.92
CA ASP A 249 -4.82 12.82 16.56
C ASP A 249 -5.28 12.73 18.03
N GLN A 250 -6.31 11.93 18.28
CA GLN A 250 -6.87 11.68 19.61
C GLN A 250 -6.05 10.69 20.44
N ARG A 251 -4.97 10.10 19.89
CA ARG A 251 -4.20 9.02 20.52
C ARG A 251 -5.09 7.86 20.98
N ASP A 252 -6.08 7.51 20.15
CA ASP A 252 -7.03 6.46 20.45
C ASP A 252 -6.30 5.11 20.64
N SER A 253 -6.60 4.42 21.75
CA SER A 253 -5.93 3.18 22.12
C SER A 253 -6.10 2.07 21.08
N ARG A 254 -7.16 2.12 20.26
CA ARG A 254 -7.40 1.17 19.16
C ARG A 254 -6.29 1.18 18.12
N VAL A 255 -5.68 2.34 17.85
CA VAL A 255 -4.55 2.46 16.89
C VAL A 255 -3.30 1.78 17.46
N ASN A 256 -3.03 1.98 18.76
CA ASN A 256 -1.92 1.31 19.45
C ASN A 256 -2.11 -0.22 19.51
N THR A 257 -3.33 -0.67 19.79
CA THR A 257 -3.67 -2.10 19.75
C THR A 257 -3.41 -2.66 18.36
N LEU A 258 -3.96 -2.06 17.30
CA LEU A 258 -3.74 -2.53 15.93
C LEU A 258 -2.25 -2.59 15.57
N HIS A 259 -1.49 -1.53 15.86
CA HIS A 259 -0.04 -1.51 15.60
C HIS A 259 0.69 -2.65 16.33
N THR A 260 0.34 -2.89 17.59
CA THR A 260 0.92 -3.98 18.40
C THR A 260 0.63 -5.35 17.78
N GLU A 261 -0.59 -5.58 17.31
CA GLU A 261 -0.96 -6.87 16.70
C GLU A 261 -0.32 -7.07 15.32
N LEU A 262 -0.17 -6.01 14.53
CA LEU A 262 0.64 -6.04 13.29
C LEU A 262 2.12 -6.32 13.59
N GLN A 263 2.67 -5.73 14.65
CA GLN A 263 4.04 -5.99 15.09
C GLN A 263 4.23 -7.45 15.50
N LYS A 264 3.30 -8.04 16.25
CA LYS A 264 3.35 -9.48 16.60
C LYS A 264 3.30 -10.38 15.36
N LEU A 265 2.46 -10.05 14.39
CA LEU A 265 2.34 -10.80 13.13
C LEU A 265 3.68 -10.85 12.35
N THR A 266 4.50 -9.80 12.46
CA THR A 266 5.84 -9.72 11.83
C THR A 266 6.69 -10.95 12.13
N ARG A 267 6.68 -11.47 13.37
CA ARG A 267 7.46 -12.66 13.74
C ARG A 267 7.09 -13.86 12.87
N PHE A 268 5.81 -14.05 12.59
CA PHE A 268 5.32 -15.20 11.84
C PHE A 268 5.63 -15.06 10.34
N TYR A 269 5.40 -13.88 9.76
CA TYR A 269 5.65 -13.62 8.33
C TYR A 269 7.13 -13.48 7.98
N LYS A 270 7.91 -12.78 8.81
CA LYS A 270 9.33 -12.49 8.55
C LYS A 270 10.20 -13.64 9.05
N SER A 271 10.27 -13.85 10.37
CA SER A 271 11.27 -14.76 10.97
C SER A 271 10.92 -16.24 10.83
N GLU A 272 9.73 -16.67 11.26
CA GLU A 272 9.41 -18.10 11.31
C GLU A 272 9.15 -18.71 9.93
N LEU A 273 8.44 -17.99 9.06
CA LEU A 273 8.19 -18.43 7.68
C LEU A 273 9.49 -18.52 6.88
N SER A 274 10.39 -17.53 7.02
CA SER A 274 11.75 -17.58 6.45
C SER A 274 12.50 -18.84 6.87
N SER A 275 12.55 -19.09 8.18
CA SER A 275 13.28 -20.21 8.76
C SER A 275 12.75 -21.57 8.30
N LEU A 276 11.43 -21.78 8.36
CA LEU A 276 10.83 -23.08 8.02
C LEU A 276 10.85 -23.39 6.53
N LEU A 277 10.81 -22.38 5.66
CA LEU A 277 10.81 -22.57 4.21
C LEU A 277 12.17 -22.34 3.56
N GLY A 278 13.20 -21.97 4.33
CA GLY A 278 14.54 -21.68 3.82
C GLY A 278 14.59 -20.44 2.91
N LEU A 279 13.72 -19.45 3.14
CA LEU A 279 13.63 -18.23 2.33
C LEU A 279 14.47 -17.12 2.97
N SER A 280 15.35 -16.49 2.21
CA SER A 280 16.19 -15.40 2.73
C SER A 280 15.47 -14.05 2.61
N ILE A 281 15.62 -13.21 3.64
CA ILE A 281 15.14 -11.82 3.63
C ILE A 281 16.15 -10.96 2.86
N THR A 282 15.69 -10.22 1.87
CA THR A 282 16.54 -9.42 0.96
C THR A 282 16.14 -7.96 0.85
N TYR A 283 15.20 -7.51 1.68
CA TYR A 283 14.75 -6.12 1.72
C TYR A 283 15.18 -5.42 3.01
N SER A 284 15.16 -4.09 3.02
CA SER A 284 15.30 -3.27 4.23
C SER A 284 13.96 -2.67 4.63
N SER A 285 13.54 -2.81 5.89
CA SER A 285 12.22 -2.39 6.38
C SER A 285 12.07 -0.87 6.54
N GLY A 286 13.18 -0.11 6.46
CA GLY A 286 13.18 1.35 6.64
C GLY A 286 12.82 1.82 8.06
N ASP A 287 12.74 0.92 9.04
CA ASP A 287 12.47 1.19 10.46
C ASP A 287 13.74 1.22 11.33
N GLY A 288 14.91 1.00 10.72
CA GLY A 288 16.22 1.05 11.36
C GLY A 288 16.77 -0.30 11.82
N ASP A 289 16.17 -1.43 11.40
CA ASP A 289 16.72 -2.80 11.53
C ASP A 289 17.57 -3.29 10.35
#